data_AF-A0A832C7Y9-F1
#
_entry.id   AF-A0A832C7Y9-F1
#
_cell.length_a   1.000
_cell.length_b   1.000
_cell.length_c   1.000
_cell.angle_alpha   90.00
_cell.angle_beta   90.00
_cell.angle_gamma   90.00
#
_symmetry.space_group_name_H-M   'P 1'
#
loop_
_entity.id
_entity.type
_entity.pdbx_description
1 polymer ?
#
loop_
_entity_poly.entity_id
_entity_poly.type
_entity_poly.pdbx_seq_one_letter_code
_entity_poly.pdbx_strand_id
1 'polypeptide(L)'
;MNLPPITLVTPWYGHFAGGAEVAARGFAEQLAARGFQVQVLTTCCRSPFESWWQDVLPAGTEMVGGVTVRRFPVDREGERPFHELVRRHVQAGELTPDEQRAYLLHSINSRELVHYAARHTSDHLV
;
A
#
# COMPACT_ATOMS: atom_id res chain seq x y z
N MET A 1 19.60 -13.44 19.75
CA MET A 1 19.63 -12.05 19.26
C MET A 1 18.20 -11.67 18.93
N ASN A 2 17.71 -10.54 19.45
CA ASN A 2 16.38 -10.05 19.10
C ASN A 2 16.50 -9.31 17.76
N LEU A 3 16.03 -9.91 16.67
CA LEU A 3 16.07 -9.28 15.36
C LEU A 3 14.99 -8.18 15.29
N PRO A 4 15.25 -7.05 14.61
CA PRO A 4 14.24 -6.02 14.44
C PRO A 4 13.03 -6.58 13.66
N PRO A 5 11.79 -6.14 13.98
CA PRO A 5 10.63 -6.52 13.20
C PRO A 5 10.72 -5.99 11.77
N ILE A 6 10.01 -6.63 10.84
CA ILE A 6 10.01 -6.29 9.42
C ILE A 6 8.61 -5.81 9.04
N THR A 7 8.53 -4.69 8.32
CA THR A 7 7.27 -4.13 7.80
C THR A 7 7.33 -3.99 6.30
N LEU A 8 6.48 -4.72 5.59
CA LEU A 8 6.27 -4.49 4.17
C LEU A 8 5.13 -3.49 3.98
N VAL A 9 5.30 -2.55 3.05
CA VAL A 9 4.26 -1.62 2.64
C VAL A 9 3.90 -1.89 1.18
N THR A 10 2.65 -2.23 0.92
CA THR A 10 2.15 -2.49 -0.44
C THR A 10 0.70 -2.03 -0.55
N PRO A 11 0.25 -1.46 -1.67
CA PRO A 11 -1.15 -1.02 -1.82
C PRO A 11 -2.16 -2.17 -1.74
N TRP A 12 -1.77 -3.37 -2.19
CA TRP A 12 -2.62 -4.56 -2.24
C TRP A 12 -1.91 -5.76 -1.63
N TYR A 13 -2.68 -6.63 -0.94
CA TYR A 13 -2.19 -7.86 -0.32
C TYR A 13 -3.31 -8.89 -0.10
N GLY A 14 -3.07 -10.14 -0.48
CA GLY A 14 -3.86 -11.33 -0.12
C GLY A 14 -5.09 -11.64 -0.97
N HIS A 15 -5.62 -10.68 -1.75
CA HIS A 15 -6.86 -10.86 -2.53
C HIS A 15 -6.68 -10.79 -4.05
N PHE A 16 -5.52 -10.37 -4.52
CA PHE A 16 -5.21 -10.19 -5.93
C PHE A 16 -3.86 -10.84 -6.23
N ALA A 17 -3.71 -11.47 -7.39
CA ALA A 17 -2.46 -12.11 -7.79
C ALA A 17 -1.81 -11.36 -8.96
N GLY A 18 -1.14 -10.25 -8.65
CA GLY A 18 -0.26 -9.53 -9.58
C GLY A 18 1.22 -9.72 -9.21
N GLY A 19 2.14 -9.41 -10.13
CA GLY A 19 3.57 -9.66 -9.90
C GLY A 19 4.13 -9.01 -8.62
N ALA A 20 3.80 -7.73 -8.38
CA ALA A 20 4.24 -7.01 -7.18
C ALA A 20 3.61 -7.57 -5.89
N GLU A 21 2.31 -7.88 -5.91
CA GLU A 21 1.61 -8.46 -4.77
C GLU A 21 2.17 -9.84 -4.42
N VAL A 22 2.31 -10.72 -5.41
CA VAL A 22 2.79 -12.08 -5.21
C VAL A 22 4.22 -12.09 -4.69
N ALA A 23 5.07 -11.19 -5.19
CA ALA A 23 6.43 -11.02 -4.69
C ALA A 23 6.44 -10.56 -3.21
N ALA A 24 5.66 -9.52 -2.88
CA ALA A 24 5.58 -9.01 -1.51
C ALA A 24 5.01 -10.05 -0.54
N ARG A 25 3.93 -10.73 -0.93
CA ARG A 25 3.29 -11.79 -0.14
C ARG A 25 4.19 -12.99 0.04
N GLY A 26 4.77 -13.48 -1.05
CA GLY A 26 5.73 -14.58 -0.99
C GLY A 26 6.91 -14.26 -0.08
N PHE A 27 7.45 -13.05 -0.15
CA PHE A 27 8.55 -12.62 0.71
C PHE A 27 8.13 -12.53 2.19
N ALA A 28 7.00 -11.89 2.48
CA ALA A 28 6.49 -11.73 3.85
C ALA A 28 6.18 -13.08 4.51
N GLU A 29 5.46 -13.96 3.82
CA GLU A 29 5.10 -15.28 4.33
C GLU A 29 6.33 -16.16 4.54
N GLN A 30 7.32 -16.12 3.63
CA GLN A 30 8.56 -16.88 3.78
C GLN A 30 9.43 -16.40 4.94
N LEU A 31 9.44 -15.09 5.23
CA LEU A 31 10.10 -14.54 6.41
C LEU A 31 9.37 -14.96 7.69
N ALA A 32 8.04 -14.81 7.73
CA ALA A 32 7.24 -15.24 8.88
C ALA A 32 7.42 -16.73 9.18
N ALA A 33 7.42 -17.58 8.15
CA ALA A 33 7.66 -19.02 8.28
C ALA A 33 9.05 -19.38 8.85
N ARG A 34 10.02 -18.46 8.76
CA ARG A 34 11.37 -18.61 9.34
C ARG A 34 11.48 -18.01 10.76
N GLY A 35 10.38 -17.56 11.35
CA GLY A 35 10.30 -17.04 12.71
C GLY A 35 10.59 -15.54 12.84
N PHE A 36 10.66 -14.80 11.74
CA PHE A 36 10.76 -13.34 11.80
C PHE A 36 9.40 -12.73 12.19
N GLN A 37 9.43 -11.64 12.94
CA GLN A 37 8.24 -10.84 13.20
C GLN A 37 7.96 -9.96 11.97
N VAL A 38 6.92 -10.31 11.21
CA VAL A 38 6.57 -9.62 9.96
C VAL A 38 5.17 -9.05 10.05
N GLN A 39 5.01 -7.79 9.65
CA GLN A 39 3.72 -7.19 9.36
C GLN A 39 3.67 -6.61 7.95
N VAL A 40 2.47 -6.49 7.42
CA VAL A 40 2.18 -5.81 6.16
C VAL A 40 1.22 -4.66 6.44
N LEU A 41 1.56 -3.47 5.96
CA LEU A 41 0.66 -2.33 5.90
C LEU A 41 0.13 -2.23 4.46
N THR A 42 -1.18 -2.30 4.31
CA THR A 42 -1.85 -2.30 3.00
C THR A 42 -3.13 -1.48 3.02
N THR A 43 -3.71 -1.20 1.85
CA THR A 43 -4.99 -0.49 1.78
C THR A 43 -6.19 -1.45 1.83
N CYS A 44 -7.38 -0.87 2.01
CA CYS A 44 -8.68 -1.53 1.85
C CYS A 44 -9.12 -1.70 0.39
N CYS A 45 -8.34 -1.19 -0.58
CA CYS A 45 -8.54 -1.50 -1.98
C CYS A 45 -8.17 -2.97 -2.24
N ARG A 46 -9.02 -3.71 -2.95
CA ARG A 46 -8.84 -5.16 -3.13
C ARG A 46 -7.84 -5.50 -4.24
N SER A 47 -7.84 -4.73 -5.32
CA SER A 47 -7.06 -5.02 -6.52
C SER A 47 -6.84 -3.75 -7.36
N PRO A 48 -5.85 -3.73 -8.27
CA PRO A 48 -5.63 -2.59 -9.18
C PRO A 48 -6.75 -2.40 -10.21
N PHE A 49 -7.66 -3.37 -10.36
CA PHE A 49 -8.77 -3.34 -11.32
C PHE A 49 -10.05 -2.76 -10.75
N GLU A 50 -10.05 -2.39 -9.47
CA GLU A 50 -11.14 -1.73 -8.79
C GLU A 50 -10.80 -0.26 -8.55
N SER A 51 -11.78 0.53 -8.11
CA SER A 51 -11.55 1.93 -7.80
C SER A 51 -10.51 2.05 -6.67
N TRP A 52 -9.46 2.83 -6.90
CA TRP A 52 -8.40 3.08 -5.91
C TRP A 52 -8.83 4.03 -4.79
N TRP A 53 -10.03 4.59 -4.90
CA TRP A 53 -10.61 5.58 -3.99
C TRP A 53 -11.85 5.05 -3.25
N GLN A 54 -12.04 3.73 -3.28
CA GLN A 54 -13.13 3.04 -2.58
C GLN A 54 -12.60 1.87 -1.75
N ASP A 55 -13.14 1.73 -0.54
CA ASP A 55 -12.84 0.64 0.37
C ASP A 55 -13.73 -0.57 0.03
N VAL A 56 -13.14 -1.64 -0.49
CA VAL A 56 -13.85 -2.89 -0.81
C VAL A 56 -13.64 -3.95 0.27
N LEU A 57 -12.49 -3.90 0.94
CA LEU A 57 -12.16 -4.73 2.10
C LEU A 57 -12.39 -3.94 3.40
N PRO A 58 -12.71 -4.60 4.52
CA PRO A 58 -12.80 -3.93 5.81
C PRO A 58 -11.42 -3.45 6.28
N ALA A 59 -11.38 -2.27 6.90
CA ALA A 59 -10.21 -1.82 7.64
C ALA A 59 -10.00 -2.67 8.89
N GLY A 60 -8.75 -2.76 9.35
CA GLY A 60 -8.42 -3.50 10.58
C GLY A 60 -7.17 -4.35 10.46
N THR A 61 -7.05 -5.34 11.34
CA THR A 61 -5.92 -6.26 11.37
C THR A 61 -6.41 -7.68 11.24
N GLU A 62 -5.74 -8.46 10.40
CA GLU A 62 -6.01 -9.89 10.19
C GLU A 62 -4.69 -10.67 10.07
N MET A 63 -4.77 -11.99 10.16
CA MET A 63 -3.63 -12.88 9.98
C MET A 63 -3.76 -13.58 8.62
N VAL A 64 -2.80 -13.38 7.72
CA VAL A 64 -2.79 -13.97 6.37
C VAL A 64 -1.47 -14.67 6.15
N GLY A 65 -1.49 -15.99 5.94
CA GLY A 65 -0.25 -16.75 5.68
C GLY A 65 0.79 -16.67 6.80
N GLY A 66 0.36 -16.46 8.06
CA GLY A 66 1.25 -16.26 9.21
C GLY A 66 1.81 -14.83 9.33
N VAL A 67 1.36 -13.89 8.50
CA VAL A 67 1.74 -12.47 8.52
C VAL A 67 0.61 -11.63 9.10
N THR A 68 0.95 -10.70 10.00
CA THR A 68 0.01 -9.69 10.49
C THR A 68 -0.25 -8.67 9.38
N VAL A 69 -1.45 -8.65 8.81
CA VAL A 69 -1.84 -7.70 7.76
C VAL A 69 -2.73 -6.63 8.38
N ARG A 70 -2.35 -5.36 8.22
CA ARG A 70 -3.13 -4.20 8.65
C ARG A 70 -3.62 -3.42 7.43
N ARG A 71 -4.94 -3.34 7.29
CA ARG A 71 -5.63 -2.64 6.22
C ARG A 71 -6.09 -1.27 6.66
N PHE A 72 -5.80 -0.26 5.83
CA PHE A 72 -6.19 1.12 6.04
C PHE A 72 -7.12 1.61 4.94
N PRO A 73 -8.11 2.45 5.26
CA PRO A 73 -8.94 3.10 4.26
C PRO A 73 -8.11 3.87 3.23
N VAL A 74 -8.55 3.88 1.99
CA VAL A 74 -7.94 4.73 0.94
C VAL A 74 -8.42 6.18 1.07
N ASP A 75 -7.59 7.12 0.62
CA ASP A 75 -8.04 8.50 0.40
C ASP A 75 -9.10 8.51 -0.71
N ARG A 76 -10.27 9.12 -0.49
CA ARG A 76 -11.42 9.01 -1.41
C ARG A 76 -11.49 10.07 -2.51
N GLU A 77 -10.72 11.15 -2.40
CA GLU A 77 -10.88 12.35 -3.25
C GLU A 77 -9.84 12.45 -4.38
N GLY A 78 -9.19 11.35 -4.76
CA GLY A 78 -8.11 11.38 -5.75
C GLY A 78 -8.52 11.05 -7.19
N GLU A 79 -9.68 10.45 -7.44
CA GLU A 79 -10.04 9.88 -8.75
C GLU A 79 -9.93 10.89 -9.89
N ARG A 80 -10.71 11.97 -9.80
CA ARG A 80 -10.74 13.01 -10.83
C ARG A 80 -9.38 13.73 -10.97
N PRO A 81 -8.76 14.27 -9.90
CA PRO A 81 -7.43 14.90 -10.02
C PRO A 81 -6.37 13.99 -10.63
N PHE A 82 -6.34 12.71 -10.25
CA PHE A 82 -5.40 11.74 -10.79
C PHE A 82 -5.60 11.52 -12.29
N HIS A 83 -6.84 11.28 -12.73
CA HIS A 83 -7.13 11.06 -14.15
C HIS A 83 -6.88 12.30 -15.01
N GLU A 84 -7.12 13.50 -14.48
CA GLU A 84 -6.77 14.76 -15.15
C GLU A 84 -5.25 14.88 -15.37
N LEU A 85 -4.45 14.55 -14.36
CA LEU A 85 -2.98 14.55 -14.45
C LEU A 85 -2.45 13.49 -15.40
N VAL A 86 -3.00 12.27 -15.37
CA VAL A 86 -2.66 11.20 -16.32
C VAL A 86 -2.96 11.65 -17.76
N ARG A 87 -4.15 12.20 -18.00
CA ARG A 87 -4.52 12.71 -19.32
C ARG A 87 -3.57 13.81 -19.78
N ARG A 88 -3.25 14.74 -18.89
CA ARG A 88 -2.31 15.83 -19.19
C ARG A 88 -0.92 15.28 -19.53
N HIS A 89 -0.42 14.31 -18.78
CA HIS A 89 0.88 13.70 -19.05
C HIS A 89 0.93 13.03 -20.44
N VAL A 90 -0.11 12.27 -20.77
CA VAL A 90 -0.23 11.61 -22.08
C VAL A 90 -0.33 12.62 -23.23
N GLN A 91 -1.01 13.76 -23.03
CA GLN A 91 -1.26 14.74 -24.09
C GLN A 91 -0.15 15.79 -24.25
N ALA A 92 0.43 16.25 -23.14
CA ALA A 92 1.33 17.41 -23.11
C ALA A 92 2.76 17.06 -22.67
N GLY A 93 3.03 15.80 -22.31
CA GLY A 93 4.35 15.35 -21.89
C GLY A 93 4.60 15.59 -20.41
N GLU A 94 5.77 16.12 -20.07
CA GLU A 94 6.26 16.19 -18.69
C GLU A 94 5.36 17.06 -17.79
N LEU A 95 5.04 16.53 -16.61
CA LEU A 95 4.28 17.25 -15.58
C LEU A 95 5.21 18.15 -14.78
N THR A 96 4.69 19.30 -14.32
CA THR A 96 5.43 20.17 -13.39
C THR A 96 5.71 19.47 -12.05
N PRO A 97 6.70 19.89 -11.25
CA PRO A 97 6.95 19.28 -9.94
C PRO A 97 5.72 19.26 -9.01
N ASP A 98 4.88 20.29 -9.05
CA ASP A 98 3.65 20.34 -8.27
C ASP A 98 2.60 19.34 -8.77
N GLU A 99 2.50 19.16 -10.08
CA GLU A 99 1.64 18.15 -10.70
C GLU A 99 2.14 16.72 -10.44
N GLN A 100 3.45 16.49 -10.42
CA GLN A 100 4.04 15.20 -10.05
C GLN A 100 3.74 14.88 -8.58
N ARG A 101 3.83 15.87 -7.69
CA ARG A 101 3.44 15.72 -6.28
C ARG A 101 1.95 15.43 -6.16
N ALA A 102 1.11 16.17 -6.88
CA ALA A 102 -0.33 15.94 -6.91
C ALA A 102 -0.66 14.54 -7.45
N TYR A 103 0.06 14.05 -8.46
CA TYR A 103 -0.09 12.70 -9.01
C TYR A 103 0.13 11.63 -7.94
N LEU A 104 1.20 11.75 -7.14
CA LEU A 104 1.48 10.82 -6.03
C LEU A 104 0.46 10.93 -4.89
N LEU A 105 -0.03 12.13 -4.60
CA LEU A 105 -1.04 12.35 -3.56
C LEU A 105 -2.43 11.82 -3.97
N HIS A 106 -2.76 11.87 -5.25
CA HIS A 106 -4.07 11.47 -5.77
C HIS A 106 -4.10 10.07 -6.37
N SER A 107 -2.97 9.39 -6.54
CA SER A 107 -2.93 7.96 -6.87
C SER A 107 -3.54 7.10 -5.76
N ILE A 108 -3.42 5.77 -5.84
CA ILE A 108 -3.73 4.93 -4.69
C ILE A 108 -2.88 5.38 -3.49
N ASN A 109 -3.55 5.87 -2.45
CA ASN A 109 -2.91 6.47 -1.28
C ASN A 109 -3.80 6.26 -0.05
N SER A 110 -3.19 6.30 1.12
CA SER A 110 -3.86 6.23 2.41
C SER A 110 -3.07 7.05 3.41
N ARG A 111 -3.61 8.22 3.78
CA ARG A 111 -2.99 9.07 4.82
C ARG A 111 -2.89 8.34 6.15
N GLU A 112 -3.89 7.52 6.48
CA GLU A 112 -3.89 6.74 7.71
C GLU A 112 -2.76 5.71 7.75
N LEU A 113 -2.53 5.01 6.63
CA LEU A 113 -1.39 4.09 6.49
C LEU A 113 -0.07 4.81 6.70
N VAL A 114 0.14 5.94 5.99
CA VAL A 114 1.38 6.71 6.07
C VAL A 114 1.62 7.24 7.49
N HIS A 115 0.58 7.78 8.14
CA HIS A 115 0.67 8.23 9.52
C HIS A 115 0.97 7.09 10.49
N TYR A 116 0.38 5.90 10.27
CA TYR A 116 0.67 4.73 11.09
C TYR A 116 2.13 4.30 10.93
N ALA A 117 2.61 4.16 9.70
CA ALA A 117 3.99 3.78 9.41
C ALA A 117 4.98 4.74 10.09
N ALA A 118 4.82 6.06 9.88
CA ALA A 118 5.68 7.08 10.46
C ALA A 118 5.76 7.04 12.00
N ARG A 119 4.74 6.52 12.69
CA ARG A 119 4.67 6.45 14.16
C ARG A 119 5.09 5.10 14.74
N HIS A 120 5.01 4.02 13.97
CA HIS A 120 5.10 2.65 14.50
C HIS A 120 6.16 1.78 13.82
N THR A 121 6.97 2.33 12.92
CA THR A 121 8.00 1.54 12.21
C THR A 121 9.40 2.11 12.37
N SER A 122 9.65 2.96 13.38
CA SER A 122 10.96 3.60 13.60
C SER A 122 12.06 2.62 14.00
N ASP A 123 11.70 1.49 14.61
CA ASP A 123 12.56 0.39 15.03
C ASP A 123 12.43 -0.86 14.13
N HIS A 124 11.66 -0.74 13.04
CA HIS A 124 11.44 -1.81 12.08
C HIS A 124 12.37 -1.67 10.87
N LEU A 125 12.67 -2.79 10.21
CA LEU A 125 13.14 -2.78 8.83
C LEU A 125 11.93 -2.60 7.91
N VAL A 126 11.96 -1.56 7.07
CA VAL A 126 10.87 -1.23 6.12
C VAL A 126 11.38 -1.32 4.70
#